data_AF-A0A7X7S6P4-F1
#
_entry.id   AF-A0A7X7S6P4-F1
#
_cell.length_a   1.000
_cell.length_b   1.000
_cell.length_c   1.000
_cell.angle_alpha   90.00
_cell.angle_beta   90.00
_cell.angle_gamma   90.00
#
_symmetry.space_group_name_H-M   'P 1'
#
loop_
_entity.id
_entity.type
_entity.pdbx_description
1 polymer ?
#
loop_
_entity_poly.entity_id
_entity_poly.type
_entity_poly.pdbx_seq_one_letter_code
_entity_poly.pdbx_strand_id
1 'polypeptide(L)'
;MSPVAERVVRGLVVLALVVDAVIHLRLAPQMQLAAPGGIGGGWLFRIQAVVALLAAVFLLWKGSRLAYLVAAVVLVSVFGAVMTYAFVDLPAIGPIPPMYDPQWYPEKTLSAVVEGLGAVLALAGLWLTSRQVRDVPRG
;
A
#
# COMPACT_ATOMS: atom_id res chain seq x y z
N MET A 1 -0.74 -23.94 1.85
CA MET A 1 -1.34 -23.23 3.00
C MET A 1 -2.73 -23.79 3.22
N SER A 2 -3.18 -24.00 4.46
CA SER A 2 -4.57 -24.43 4.69
C SER A 2 -5.53 -23.34 4.19
N PRO A 3 -6.75 -23.68 3.73
CA PRO A 3 -7.73 -22.69 3.29
C PRO A 3 -8.05 -21.65 4.36
N VAL A 4 -7.95 -22.03 5.64
CA VAL A 4 -8.13 -21.12 6.78
C VAL A 4 -6.98 -20.11 6.85
N ALA A 5 -5.73 -20.58 6.80
CA ALA A 5 -4.56 -19.71 6.86
C ALA A 5 -4.52 -18.73 5.68
N GLU A 6 -4.94 -19.15 4.48
CA GLU A 6 -5.07 -18.25 3.32
C GLU A 6 -6.07 -17.13 3.57
N ARG A 7 -7.27 -17.46 4.07
CA ARG A 7 -8.30 -16.46 4.35
C ARG A 7 -7.87 -15.48 5.44
N VAL A 8 -7.13 -15.95 6.44
CA VAL A 8 -6.56 -15.10 7.49
C VAL A 8 -5.55 -14.13 6.91
N VAL A 9 -4.54 -14.62 6.16
CA VAL A 9 -3.55 -13.76 5.50
C VAL A 9 -4.24 -12.76 4.57
N ARG A 10 -5.19 -13.21 3.76
CA ARG A 10 -5.97 -12.36 2.87
C ARG A 10 -6.70 -11.26 3.63
N GLY A 11 -7.40 -11.62 4.71
CA GLY A 11 -8.13 -10.67 5.56
C GLY A 11 -7.21 -9.62 6.17
N LEU A 12 -6.02 -10.01 6.64
CA LEU A 12 -5.03 -9.08 7.19
C LEU A 12 -4.46 -8.13 6.14
N VAL A 13 -4.19 -8.60 4.92
CA VAL A 13 -3.72 -7.74 3.82
C VAL A 13 -4.82 -6.77 3.39
N VAL A 14 -6.07 -7.23 3.29
CA VAL A 14 -7.23 -6.37 3.01
C VAL A 14 -7.39 -5.30 4.09
N LEU A 15 -7.27 -5.68 5.36
CA LEU A 15 -7.32 -4.73 6.48
C LEU A 15 -6.20 -3.69 6.37
N ALA A 16 -4.98 -4.09 6.06
CA ALA A 16 -3.85 -3.18 5.88
C ALA A 16 -4.11 -2.16 4.76
N LEU A 17 -4.61 -2.61 3.60
CA LEU A 17 -4.96 -1.72 2.48
C LEU A 17 -6.09 -0.73 2.83
N VAL A 18 -7.08 -1.15 3.60
CA VAL A 18 -8.17 -0.27 4.03
C VAL A 18 -7.67 0.78 5.03
N VAL A 19 -6.84 0.39 6.00
CA VAL A 19 -6.25 1.32 6.97
C VAL A 19 -5.31 2.30 6.27
N ASP A 20 -4.48 1.83 5.34
CA ASP A 20 -3.64 2.64 4.46
C ASP A 20 -4.45 3.73 3.73
N ALA A 21 -5.54 3.33 3.08
CA ALA A 21 -6.42 4.26 2.37
C ALA A 21 -7.02 5.33 3.31
N VAL A 22 -7.44 4.94 4.52
CA VAL A 22 -7.99 5.88 5.51
C VAL A 22 -6.93 6.88 5.96
N ILE A 23 -5.72 6.43 6.26
CA ILE A 23 -4.62 7.32 6.68
C ILE A 23 -4.26 8.29 5.54
N HIS A 24 -4.15 7.80 4.31
CA HIS A 24 -3.86 8.64 3.15
C HIS A 24 -4.94 9.71 2.92
N LEU A 25 -6.22 9.36 3.03
CA LEU A 25 -7.32 10.33 2.93
C LEU A 25 -7.28 11.37 4.04
N ARG A 26 -6.89 10.99 5.26
CA ARG A 26 -6.74 11.92 6.40
C ARG A 26 -5.57 12.88 6.22
N LEU A 27 -4.45 12.42 5.66
CA LEU A 27 -3.26 13.25 5.43
C LEU A 27 -3.36 14.10 4.16
N ALA A 28 -4.22 13.73 3.21
CA ALA A 28 -4.35 14.42 1.93
C ALA A 28 -4.60 15.94 2.01
N PRO A 29 -5.42 16.49 2.94
CA PRO A 29 -5.57 17.93 3.09
C PRO A 29 -4.29 18.64 3.53
N GLN A 30 -3.54 18.05 4.46
CA GLN A 30 -2.26 18.60 4.91
C GLN A 30 -1.23 18.60 3.77
N MET A 31 -1.16 17.50 3.01
CA MET A 31 -0.26 17.40 1.85
C MET A 31 -0.64 18.35 0.71
N GLN A 32 -1.89 18.80 0.65
CA GLN A 32 -2.34 19.80 -0.33
C GLN A 32 -1.83 21.21 0.00
N LEU A 33 -1.48 21.51 1.26
CA LEU A 33 -1.01 22.84 1.67
C LEU A 33 0.29 23.25 0.97
N ALA A 34 1.13 22.28 0.59
CA ALA A 34 2.34 22.52 -0.18
C ALA A 34 2.07 22.90 -1.65
N ALA A 35 0.86 22.69 -2.16
CA ALA A 35 0.46 23.05 -3.52
C ALA A 35 -1.06 23.37 -3.62
N PRO A 36 -1.58 24.43 -2.96
CA PRO A 36 -3.02 24.61 -2.75
C PRO A 36 -3.87 24.71 -4.02
N GLY A 37 -3.32 25.26 -5.10
CA GLY A 37 -3.98 25.39 -6.42
C GLY A 37 -3.55 24.36 -7.46
N GLY A 38 -2.71 23.38 -7.10
CA GLY A 38 -2.09 22.45 -8.04
C GLY A 38 -2.50 20.98 -7.86
N ILE A 39 -2.07 20.14 -8.81
CA ILE A 39 -2.15 18.68 -8.73
C ILE A 39 -0.93 18.18 -7.92
N GLY A 40 -0.88 18.52 -6.64
CA GLY A 40 0.26 18.24 -5.75
C GLY A 40 0.09 17.02 -4.83
N GLY A 41 0.79 17.03 -3.69
CA GLY A 41 0.83 15.90 -2.73
C GLY A 41 -0.53 15.44 -2.22
N GLY A 42 -1.51 16.34 -2.08
CA GLY A 42 -2.87 15.96 -1.71
C GLY A 42 -3.57 15.09 -2.76
N TRP A 43 -3.33 15.30 -4.05
CA TRP A 43 -3.87 14.44 -5.11
C TRP A 43 -3.18 13.08 -5.13
N LEU A 44 -1.86 13.05 -4.92
CA LEU A 44 -1.09 11.81 -4.80
C LEU A 44 -1.68 10.91 -3.72
N PHE A 45 -1.96 11.45 -2.54
CA PHE A 45 -2.54 10.71 -1.42
C PHE A 45 -3.96 10.20 -1.72
N ARG A 46 -4.81 11.00 -2.38
CA ARG A 46 -6.17 10.59 -2.76
C ARG A 46 -6.18 9.49 -3.81
N ILE A 47 -5.34 9.62 -4.84
CA ILE A 47 -5.21 8.61 -5.89
C ILE A 47 -4.72 7.30 -5.27
N GLN A 48 -3.71 7.37 -4.40
CA GLN A 48 -3.20 6.20 -3.70
C GLN A 48 -4.29 5.51 -2.87
N ALA A 49 -5.09 6.27 -2.11
CA ALA A 49 -6.18 5.69 -1.33
C ALA A 49 -7.22 4.98 -2.21
N VAL A 50 -7.57 5.54 -3.37
CA VAL A 50 -8.47 4.88 -4.33
C VAL A 50 -7.85 3.59 -4.86
N VAL A 51 -6.58 3.61 -5.25
CA VAL A 51 -5.85 2.43 -5.73
C VAL A 51 -5.80 1.34 -4.65
N ALA A 52 -5.54 1.71 -3.40
CA ALA A 52 -5.51 0.78 -2.27
C ALA A 52 -6.88 0.11 -2.03
N LEU A 53 -7.98 0.88 -2.09
CA LEU A 53 -9.34 0.33 -1.97
C LEU A 53 -9.67 -0.62 -3.12
N LEU A 54 -9.30 -0.28 -4.36
CA LEU A 54 -9.50 -1.16 -5.52
C LEU A 54 -8.70 -2.45 -5.38
N ALA A 55 -7.46 -2.37 -4.92
CA ALA A 55 -6.63 -3.54 -4.62
C ALA A 55 -7.24 -4.41 -3.50
N ALA A 56 -7.79 -3.78 -2.45
CA ALA A 56 -8.45 -4.48 -1.36
C ALA A 56 -9.67 -5.27 -1.84
N VAL A 57 -10.53 -4.64 -2.64
CA VAL A 57 -11.71 -5.28 -3.24
C VAL A 57 -11.29 -6.42 -4.18
N PHE A 58 -10.29 -6.20 -5.03
CA PHE A 58 -9.80 -7.22 -5.96
C PHE A 58 -9.22 -8.44 -5.22
N LEU A 59 -8.41 -8.20 -4.19
CA LEU A 59 -7.85 -9.25 -3.36
C LEU A 59 -8.94 -10.03 -2.63
N LEU A 60 -9.88 -9.34 -1.99
CA LEU A 60 -10.99 -9.95 -1.26
C LEU A 60 -11.85 -10.84 -2.19
N TRP A 61 -12.09 -10.39 -3.42
CA TRP A 61 -12.92 -11.12 -4.38
C TRP A 61 -12.24 -12.34 -4.99
N LYS A 62 -10.97 -12.23 -5.43
CA LYS A 62 -10.31 -13.28 -6.22
C LYS A 62 -9.37 -14.19 -5.42
N GLY A 63 -8.73 -13.71 -4.36
CA GLY A 63 -7.73 -14.47 -3.60
C GLY A 63 -6.61 -15.10 -4.44
N SER A 64 -6.34 -14.55 -5.64
CA SER A 64 -5.46 -15.17 -6.65
C SER A 64 -4.04 -14.64 -6.55
N ARG A 65 -3.08 -15.32 -7.20
CA ARG A 65 -1.69 -14.88 -7.29
C ARG A 65 -1.58 -13.42 -7.81
N LEU A 66 -2.35 -13.09 -8.85
CA LEU A 66 -2.37 -11.74 -9.40
C LEU A 66 -2.91 -10.72 -8.39
N ALA A 67 -3.92 -11.10 -7.60
CA ALA A 67 -4.49 -10.21 -6.60
C ALA A 67 -3.51 -9.91 -5.46
N TYR A 68 -2.77 -10.92 -4.99
CA TYR A 68 -1.68 -10.71 -4.04
C TYR A 68 -0.52 -9.87 -4.62
N LEU A 69 -0.20 -10.05 -5.91
CA LEU A 69 0.81 -9.23 -6.57
C LEU A 69 0.40 -7.75 -6.61
N VAL A 70 -0.84 -7.46 -6.99
CA VAL A 70 -1.37 -6.09 -7.00
C VAL A 70 -1.32 -5.49 -5.60
N ALA A 71 -1.80 -6.21 -4.58
CA ALA A 71 -1.73 -5.75 -3.19
C ALA A 71 -0.29 -5.49 -2.72
N ALA A 72 0.65 -6.38 -3.05
CA ALA A 72 2.06 -6.23 -2.70
C ALA A 72 2.68 -4.99 -3.37
N VAL A 73 2.42 -4.75 -4.66
CA VAL A 73 2.92 -3.57 -5.37
C VAL A 73 2.44 -2.28 -4.70
N VAL A 74 1.15 -2.22 -4.38
CA VAL A 74 0.54 -1.06 -3.70
C VAL A 74 1.20 -0.83 -2.35
N LEU A 75 1.22 -1.83 -1.47
CA LEU A 75 1.76 -1.68 -0.10
C LEU A 75 3.26 -1.41 -0.08
N VAL A 76 4.04 -2.07 -0.95
CA VAL A 76 5.48 -1.79 -1.08
C VAL A 76 5.72 -0.38 -1.61
N SER A 77 4.90 0.12 -2.54
CA SER A 77 5.07 1.48 -3.07
C SER A 77 4.85 2.56 -2.02
N VAL A 78 3.81 2.44 -1.18
CA VAL A 78 3.53 3.43 -0.13
C VAL A 78 4.52 3.33 1.01
N PHE A 79 4.87 2.09 1.41
CA PHE A 79 5.91 1.88 2.41
C PHE A 79 7.24 2.47 1.96
N GLY A 80 7.61 2.23 0.69
CA GLY A 80 8.78 2.82 0.06
C GLY A 80 8.72 4.34 0.11
N ALA A 81 7.60 4.94 -0.28
CA ALA A 81 7.41 6.38 -0.26
C ALA A 81 7.57 6.98 1.15
N VAL A 82 6.90 6.42 2.17
CA VAL A 82 7.00 6.94 3.55
C VAL A 82 8.43 6.80 4.10
N MET A 83 9.13 5.71 3.79
CA MET A 83 10.53 5.55 4.19
C MET A 83 11.44 6.54 3.44
N THR A 84 11.29 6.66 2.13
CA THR A 84 12.09 7.59 1.32
C THR A 84 11.88 9.03 1.79
N TYR A 85 10.65 9.48 1.95
CA TYR A 85 10.34 10.84 2.40
C TYR A 85 10.73 11.09 3.86
N ALA A 86 10.91 10.05 4.68
CA ALA A 86 11.42 10.20 6.04
C ALA A 86 12.95 10.37 6.11
N PHE A 87 13.70 9.87 5.13
CA PHE A 87 15.16 9.78 5.23
C PHE A 87 15.92 10.47 4.10
N VAL A 88 15.25 10.82 3.00
CA VAL A 88 15.88 11.37 1.79
C VAL A 88 15.19 12.68 1.41
N ASP A 89 15.98 13.75 1.36
CA ASP A 89 15.53 15.05 0.88
C ASP A 89 15.50 15.06 -0.66
N LEU A 90 14.34 14.73 -1.22
CA LEU A 90 14.12 14.72 -2.65
C LEU A 90 13.62 16.09 -3.13
N PRO A 91 14.16 16.62 -4.24
CA PRO A 91 13.62 17.82 -4.87
C PRO A 91 12.21 17.55 -5.41
N ALA A 92 11.52 18.63 -5.79
CA ALA A 92 10.23 18.52 -6.47
C ALA A 92 10.33 17.65 -7.74
N ILE A 93 9.31 16.85 -8.00
CA ILE A 93 9.21 15.99 -9.18
C ILE A 93 7.98 16.41 -9.99
N GLY A 94 8.20 17.21 -11.04
CA GLY A 94 7.10 17.75 -11.84
C GLY A 94 6.11 18.55 -10.98
N PRO A 95 4.80 18.25 -10.98
CA PRO A 95 3.80 18.95 -10.18
C PRO A 95 3.78 18.54 -8.70
N ILE A 96 4.53 17.50 -8.31
CA ILE A 96 4.62 17.03 -6.93
C ILE A 96 5.67 17.89 -6.20
N PRO A 97 5.28 18.63 -5.14
CA PRO A 97 6.22 19.44 -4.36
C PRO A 97 7.24 18.54 -3.64
N PRO A 98 8.31 19.12 -3.06
CA PRO A 98 9.21 18.37 -2.17
C PRO A 98 8.41 17.73 -1.04
N MET A 99 8.59 16.43 -0.84
CA MET A 99 7.82 15.62 0.13
C MET A 99 8.64 15.22 1.36
N TYR A 100 9.89 15.67 1.46
CA TYR A 100 10.75 15.35 2.59
C TYR A 100 10.14 15.82 3.90
N ASP A 101 9.99 14.88 4.81
CA ASP A 101 9.43 15.11 6.13
C ASP A 101 10.16 14.17 7.11
N PRO A 102 11.15 14.63 7.88
CA PRO A 102 11.85 13.79 8.84
C PRO A 102 11.08 13.57 10.14
N GLN A 103 9.95 14.25 10.34
CA GLN A 103 9.19 14.15 11.59
C GLN A 103 8.36 12.87 11.63
N TRP A 104 8.25 12.27 12.81
CA TRP A 104 7.44 11.08 13.05
C TRP A 104 6.29 11.43 13.99
N TYR A 105 5.08 11.41 13.45
CA TYR A 105 3.82 11.63 14.17
C TYR A 105 2.94 10.38 14.06
N PRO A 106 1.93 10.22 14.94
CA PRO A 106 1.18 8.97 15.08
C PRO A 106 0.63 8.41 13.77
N GLU A 107 0.05 9.25 12.91
CA GLU A 107 -0.52 8.84 11.62
C GLU A 107 0.55 8.26 10.70
N LYS A 108 1.71 8.90 10.59
CA LYS A 108 2.82 8.44 9.75
C LYS A 108 3.46 7.17 10.29
N THR A 109 3.66 7.09 11.61
CA THR A 109 4.18 5.88 12.26
C THR A 109 3.22 4.71 12.04
N LEU A 110 1.91 4.94 12.20
CA LEU A 110 0.90 3.93 11.94
C LEU A 110 0.89 3.51 10.47
N SER A 111 0.98 4.47 9.54
CA SER A 111 1.11 4.21 8.09
C SER A 111 2.28 3.26 7.83
N ALA A 112 3.49 3.63 8.26
CA ALA A 112 4.70 2.84 8.03
C ALA A 112 4.60 1.41 8.58
N VAL A 113 4.05 1.23 9.79
CA VAL A 113 3.88 -0.10 10.39
C VAL A 113 2.84 -0.93 9.63
N VAL A 114 1.68 -0.35 9.31
CA VAL A 114 0.59 -1.04 8.61
C VAL A 114 1.01 -1.41 7.20
N GLU A 115 1.62 -0.48 6.47
CA GLU A 115 2.09 -0.68 5.11
C GLU A 115 3.21 -1.72 5.07
N GLY A 116 4.18 -1.64 5.98
CA GLY A 116 5.30 -2.58 6.06
C GLY A 116 4.85 -4.00 6.39
N LEU A 117 4.03 -4.17 7.45
CA LEU A 117 3.48 -5.48 7.80
C LEU A 117 2.56 -6.01 6.70
N GLY A 118 1.72 -5.15 6.13
CA GLY A 118 0.86 -5.48 4.99
C GLY A 118 1.66 -5.97 3.79
N ALA A 119 2.74 -5.28 3.43
CA ALA A 119 3.62 -5.64 2.34
C ALA A 119 4.25 -7.03 2.55
N VAL A 120 4.75 -7.31 3.75
CA VAL A 120 5.30 -8.63 4.11
C VAL A 120 4.24 -9.72 3.96
N LEU A 121 3.03 -9.50 4.48
CA LEU A 121 1.93 -10.45 4.38
C LEU A 121 1.46 -10.66 2.93
N ALA A 122 1.41 -9.60 2.12
CA ALA A 122 1.03 -9.67 0.72
C ALA A 122 2.06 -10.46 -0.10
N LEU A 123 3.36 -10.26 0.15
CA LEU A 123 4.45 -11.02 -0.46
C LEU A 123 4.43 -12.49 -0.03
N ALA A 124 4.15 -12.76 1.26
CA ALA A 124 3.98 -14.13 1.75
C ALA A 124 2.80 -14.83 1.07
N GLY A 125 1.64 -14.16 0.97
CA GLY A 125 0.48 -14.65 0.23
C GLY A 125 0.79 -14.92 -1.25
N LEU A 126 1.47 -13.98 -1.91
CA LEU A 126 1.92 -14.13 -3.29
C LEU A 126 2.80 -15.37 -3.49
N TRP A 127 3.78 -15.57 -2.63
CA TRP A 127 4.70 -16.71 -2.70
C TRP A 127 3.98 -18.04 -2.46
N LEU A 128 3.09 -18.10 -1.46
CA LEU A 128 2.34 -19.31 -1.13
C LEU A 128 1.38 -19.72 -2.26
N THR A 129 0.65 -18.76 -2.85
CA THR A 129 -0.23 -19.05 -3.99
C THR A 129 0.55 -19.40 -5.26
N SER A 130 1.76 -18.86 -5.42
CA SER A 130 2.64 -19.18 -6.57
C SER A 130 3.13 -20.62 -6.56
N ARG A 131 3.37 -21.21 -5.37
CA ARG A 131 3.77 -22.61 -5.24
C ARG A 131 2.65 -23.55 -5.65
N GLN A 132 1.43 -23.30 -5.17
CA GLN A 132 0.26 -24.11 -5.51
C GLN A 132 -0.02 -24.17 -7.02
N VAL A 133 0.18 -23.07 -7.76
CA VAL A 133 0.00 -23.06 -9.22
C VAL A 133 1.07 -23.88 -9.95
N ARG A 134 2.28 -24.01 -9.39
CA ARG A 134 3.38 -24.78 -10.01
C ARG A 134 3.22 -26.28 -9.82
N ASP A 135 2.58 -26.72 -8.73
CA ASP A 135 2.41 -28.13 -8.39
C ASP A 135 1.26 -28.81 -9.14
N VAL A 136 0.47 -28.07 -9.94
CA VAL A 136 -0.57 -28.64 -10.82
C VAL A 136 0.09 -29.26 -12.06
N PRO A 137 -0.03 -30.58 -12.30
CA PRO A 137 0.55 -31.23 -13.48
C PRO A 137 -0.01 -30.60 -14.76
N ARG A 138 0.88 -30.22 -15.69
CA ARG A 138 0.49 -29.81 -17.03
C ARG A 138 0.36 -31.10 -17.86
N GLY A 139 -0.89 -31.54 -18.03
CA GLY A 139 -1.24 -32.60 -18.98
C GLY A 139 -1.08 -32.13 -20.42
#